data_AF-A0A915CII9-F1
#
_entry.id   AF-A0A915CII9-F1
#
_cell.length_a   1.000
_cell.length_b   1.000
_cell.length_c   1.000
_cell.angle_alpha   90.00
_cell.angle_beta   90.00
_cell.angle_gamma   90.00
#
_symmetry.space_group_name_H-M   'P 1'
#
loop_
_entity.id
_entity.type
_entity.pdbx_description
1 polymer ?
#
loop_
_entity_poly.entity_id
_entity_poly.type
_entity_poly.pdbx_seq_one_letter_code
_entity_poly.pdbx_strand_id
1 'polypeptide(L)'
;MMLNHMALSAAHDVVSRNALPDLFFALSKQHDWALDVGDVLCSSSVIISLLFIVILHKHRFIILRRMAYNLSILYVMRAFCICVTHIPASYKNNTKKCIRPSHDSDTISLLHRSLKLTYQFGLQIANPQGLLMCGDQLFSGHTILVSTTTFYLNHYTPHSVWPLRWILITTCVLGMACLSLSRTHYTVDVMISYWLSSILFSIYHAFASMPHSVRLRARAYRRLIIFWTMFVMEVNVPSGRLPNELEWPFSRPHSIKDFVQNWSDLDLTTRVGRLADFIDAHRLNTHL
;
A
#
# COMPACT_ATOMS: atom_id res chain seq x y z
N MET A 1 -10.43 -6.33 1.69
CA MET A 1 -9.53 -7.40 2.17
C MET A 1 -10.19 -8.77 2.12
N MET A 2 -11.26 -9.03 2.88
CA MET A 2 -11.90 -10.36 2.90
C MET A 2 -12.33 -10.86 1.50
N LEU A 3 -13.05 -10.03 0.74
CA LEU A 3 -13.50 -10.37 -0.62
C LEU A 3 -12.33 -10.75 -1.54
N ASN A 4 -11.21 -10.05 -1.40
CA ASN A 4 -10.00 -10.29 -2.18
C ASN A 4 -9.35 -11.65 -1.87
N HIS A 5 -9.31 -12.02 -0.58
CA HIS A 5 -8.77 -13.34 -0.18
C HIS A 5 -9.72 -14.49 -0.52
N MET A 6 -11.04 -14.24 -0.50
CA MET A 6 -12.02 -15.20 -1.00
C MET A 6 -11.83 -15.43 -2.50
N ALA A 7 -11.71 -14.36 -3.30
CA ALA A 7 -11.47 -14.45 -4.74
C ALA A 7 -10.17 -15.21 -5.03
N LEU A 8 -9.09 -14.91 -4.29
CA LEU A 8 -7.80 -15.60 -4.41
C LEU A 8 -7.90 -17.10 -4.09
N SER A 9 -8.63 -17.45 -3.02
CA SER A 9 -8.84 -18.84 -2.63
C SER A 9 -9.66 -19.61 -3.66
N ALA A 10 -10.67 -18.99 -4.27
CA ALA A 10 -11.46 -19.61 -5.33
C ALA A 10 -10.63 -19.80 -6.61
N ALA A 11 -9.86 -18.79 -7.00
CA ALA A 11 -9.00 -18.86 -8.18
C ALA A 11 -7.93 -19.96 -8.08
N HIS A 12 -7.42 -20.24 -6.87
CA HIS A 12 -6.43 -21.30 -6.64
C HIS A 12 -6.87 -22.67 -7.19
N ASP A 13 -8.16 -22.98 -7.12
CA ASP A 13 -8.69 -24.30 -7.45
C ASP A 13 -9.07 -24.45 -8.95
N VAL A 14 -9.19 -23.34 -9.69
CA VAL A 14 -9.65 -23.31 -11.10
C VAL A 14 -8.50 -23.11 -12.11
N VAL A 15 -7.42 -22.47 -11.68
CA VAL A 15 -6.38 -21.93 -12.55
C VAL A 15 -5.41 -23.01 -13.10
N SER A 16 -5.05 -22.88 -14.38
CA SER A 16 -4.00 -23.69 -15.04
C SER A 16 -2.61 -23.53 -14.38
N ARG A 17 -1.69 -24.44 -14.62
CA ARG A 17 -0.34 -24.42 -14.01
C ARG A 17 0.78 -23.95 -14.94
N ASN A 18 0.49 -23.63 -16.20
CA ASN A 18 1.48 -23.14 -17.15
C ASN A 18 1.57 -21.61 -17.08
N ALA A 19 2.74 -21.07 -16.73
CA ALA A 19 2.95 -19.62 -16.66
C ALA A 19 2.92 -18.98 -18.06
N LEU A 20 2.41 -17.75 -18.14
CA LEU A 20 2.42 -16.96 -19.37
C LEU A 20 3.81 -16.37 -19.64
N PRO A 21 4.16 -16.10 -20.91
CA PRO A 21 5.39 -15.38 -21.24
C PRO A 21 5.31 -13.93 -20.73
N ASP A 22 6.39 -13.49 -20.08
CA ASP A 22 6.60 -12.11 -19.61
C ASP A 22 7.99 -11.66 -20.04
N LEU A 23 8.08 -10.44 -20.55
CA LEU A 23 9.34 -9.89 -21.09
C LEU A 23 10.45 -9.90 -20.04
N PHE A 24 10.16 -9.54 -18.80
CA PHE A 24 11.16 -9.50 -17.73
C PHE A 24 11.61 -10.91 -17.35
N PHE A 25 10.72 -11.91 -17.42
CA PHE A 25 11.08 -13.30 -17.16
C PHE A 25 11.91 -13.93 -18.29
N ALA A 26 11.84 -13.39 -19.50
CA ALA A 26 12.74 -13.76 -20.59
C ALA A 26 14.16 -13.19 -20.35
N LEU A 27 14.26 -12.00 -19.75
CA LEU A 27 15.53 -11.32 -19.50
C LEU A 27 16.23 -11.75 -18.19
N SER A 28 15.46 -12.15 -17.18
CA SER A 28 15.97 -12.44 -15.83
C SER A 28 15.66 -13.87 -15.37
N LYS A 29 16.56 -14.45 -14.57
CA LYS A 29 16.34 -15.75 -13.92
C LYS A 29 15.49 -15.56 -12.67
N GLN A 30 14.68 -16.58 -12.34
CA GLN A 30 13.94 -16.60 -11.08
C GLN A 30 14.92 -16.69 -9.91
N HIS A 31 14.74 -15.84 -8.89
CA HIS A 31 15.50 -15.88 -7.65
C HIS A 31 14.57 -16.12 -6.46
N ASP A 32 14.73 -17.25 -5.77
CA ASP A 32 13.81 -17.63 -4.68
C ASP A 32 13.93 -16.74 -3.44
N TRP A 33 15.13 -16.22 -3.13
CA TRP A 33 15.36 -15.29 -2.02
C TRP A 33 14.67 -13.93 -2.21
N ALA A 34 14.36 -13.56 -3.46
CA ALA A 34 13.79 -12.26 -3.77
C ALA A 34 12.38 -12.11 -3.23
N LEU A 35 11.65 -13.22 -3.01
CA LEU A 35 10.33 -13.20 -2.38
C LEU A 35 10.44 -12.75 -0.93
N ASP A 36 11.29 -13.41 -0.15
CA ASP A 36 11.46 -13.12 1.28
C ASP A 36 11.91 -11.69 1.50
N VAL A 37 12.88 -11.22 0.70
CA VAL A 37 13.34 -9.82 0.74
C VAL A 37 12.22 -8.86 0.32
N GLY A 38 11.48 -9.17 -0.75
CA GLY A 38 10.35 -8.35 -1.21
C GLY A 38 9.27 -8.19 -0.15
N ASP A 39 8.88 -9.28 0.52
CA ASP A 39 7.87 -9.30 1.57
C ASP A 39 8.33 -8.51 2.80
N VAL A 40 9.59 -8.67 3.21
CA VAL A 40 10.17 -7.91 4.33
C VAL A 40 10.23 -6.42 4.02
N LEU A 41 10.70 -6.03 2.83
CA LEU A 41 10.79 -4.62 2.41
C LEU A 41 9.38 -3.99 2.33
N CYS A 42 8.42 -4.66 1.71
CA CYS A 42 7.05 -4.14 1.61
C CYS A 42 6.39 -4.02 2.98
N SER A 43 6.49 -5.05 3.82
CA SER A 43 5.86 -5.08 5.14
C SER A 43 6.48 -4.06 6.09
N SER A 44 7.80 -3.98 6.14
CA SER A 44 8.50 -3.01 6.98
C SER A 44 8.19 -1.57 6.55
N SER A 45 8.17 -1.28 5.25
CA SER A 45 7.79 0.04 4.72
C SER A 45 6.37 0.45 5.14
N VAL A 46 5.41 -0.48 5.02
CA VAL A 46 4.02 -0.26 5.43
C VAL A 46 3.95 -0.02 6.95
N ILE A 47 4.59 -0.86 7.76
CA ILE A 47 4.58 -0.74 9.23
C ILE A 47 5.20 0.59 9.67
N ILE A 48 6.37 0.94 9.14
CA ILE A 48 7.06 2.20 9.47
C ILE A 48 6.19 3.40 9.09
N SER A 49 5.60 3.39 7.90
CA SER A 49 4.73 4.48 7.43
C SER A 49 3.48 4.62 8.29
N LEU A 50 2.84 3.50 8.65
CA LEU A 50 1.67 3.48 9.53
C LEU A 50 2.01 3.98 10.93
N LEU A 51 3.10 3.50 11.53
CA LEU A 51 3.53 3.94 12.85
C LEU A 51 3.86 5.43 12.85
N PHE A 52 4.54 5.93 11.82
CA PHE A 52 4.80 7.36 11.68
C PHE A 52 3.50 8.17 11.67
N ILE A 53 2.53 7.80 10.83
CA ILE A 53 1.25 8.54 10.73
C ILE A 53 0.45 8.44 12.03
N VAL A 54 0.31 7.24 12.61
CA VAL A 54 -0.50 6.99 13.82
C VAL A 54 0.09 7.70 15.04
N ILE A 55 1.42 7.71 15.17
CA ILE A 55 2.10 8.20 16.38
C ILE A 55 2.49 9.65 16.24
N LEU A 56 2.95 10.13 15.08
CA LEU A 56 3.59 11.43 14.99
C LEU A 56 2.75 12.47 14.25
N HIS A 57 1.72 12.12 13.47
CA HIS A 57 0.99 13.12 12.69
C HIS A 57 -0.21 13.70 13.47
N LYS A 58 -0.34 15.04 13.50
CA LYS A 58 -1.47 15.75 14.12
C LYS A 58 -2.85 15.28 13.62
N HIS A 59 -3.04 15.30 12.29
CA HIS A 59 -4.28 14.86 11.64
C HIS A 59 -4.38 13.34 11.35
N ARG A 60 -3.77 12.48 12.18
CA ARG A 60 -3.67 11.02 11.96
C ARG A 60 -4.96 10.33 11.54
N PHE A 61 -6.08 10.60 12.21
CA PHE A 61 -7.35 9.90 11.92
C PHE A 61 -7.92 10.27 10.55
N ILE A 62 -7.74 11.52 10.11
CA ILE A 62 -8.17 11.95 8.78
C ILE A 62 -7.32 11.23 7.73
N ILE A 63 -6.01 11.19 7.92
CA ILE A 63 -5.07 10.57 6.97
C ILE A 63 -5.29 9.05 6.89
N LEU A 64 -5.41 8.38 8.03
CA LEU A 64 -5.69 6.94 8.08
C LEU A 64 -7.02 6.60 7.41
N ARG A 65 -8.05 7.43 7.61
CA ARG A 65 -9.34 7.27 6.94
C ARG A 65 -9.22 7.42 5.42
N ARG A 66 -8.50 8.44 4.93
CA ARG A 66 -8.22 8.65 3.50
C ARG A 66 -7.49 7.44 2.89
N MET A 67 -6.44 6.98 3.57
CA MET A 67 -5.63 5.85 3.13
C MET A 67 -6.42 4.54 3.13
N ALA A 68 -7.17 4.25 4.20
CA ALA A 68 -8.03 3.07 4.28
C ALA A 68 -9.11 3.06 3.18
N TYR A 69 -9.66 4.23 2.85
CA TYR A 69 -10.61 4.38 1.75
C TYR A 69 -9.99 4.04 0.39
N ASN A 70 -8.84 4.62 0.06
CA ASN A 70 -8.16 4.35 -1.21
C ASN A 70 -7.71 2.89 -1.32
N LEU A 71 -7.15 2.32 -0.24
CA LEU A 71 -6.83 0.89 -0.18
C LEU A 71 -8.08 0.02 -0.39
N SER A 72 -9.22 0.40 0.21
CA SER A 72 -10.46 -0.36 0.06
C SER A 72 -10.92 -0.41 -1.40
N ILE A 73 -10.89 0.71 -2.11
CA ILE A 73 -11.23 0.75 -3.55
C ILE A 73 -10.29 -0.15 -4.36
N LEU A 74 -8.98 0.00 -4.18
CA LEU A 74 -7.99 -0.79 -4.93
C LEU A 74 -8.17 -2.30 -4.71
N TYR A 75 -8.44 -2.71 -3.47
CA TYR A 75 -8.67 -4.11 -3.14
C TYR A 75 -10.04 -4.65 -3.58
N VAL A 76 -11.06 -3.80 -3.72
CA VAL A 76 -12.33 -4.18 -4.35
C VAL A 76 -12.13 -4.38 -5.84
N MET A 77 -11.42 -3.46 -6.50
CA MET A 77 -11.05 -3.60 -7.92
C MET A 77 -10.24 -4.88 -8.14
N ARG A 78 -9.25 -5.17 -7.27
CA ARG A 78 -8.49 -6.43 -7.29
C ARG A 78 -9.37 -7.66 -7.15
N ALA A 79 -10.27 -7.66 -6.17
CA ALA A 79 -11.17 -8.79 -5.97
C ALA A 79 -12.05 -9.04 -7.20
N PHE A 80 -12.58 -7.98 -7.83
CA PHE A 80 -13.36 -8.10 -9.05
C PHE A 80 -12.54 -8.65 -10.21
N CYS A 81 -11.31 -8.16 -10.43
CA CYS A 81 -10.42 -8.68 -11.47
C CYS A 81 -10.17 -10.19 -11.30
N ILE A 82 -9.85 -10.62 -10.08
CA ILE A 82 -9.60 -12.04 -9.77
C ILE A 82 -10.86 -12.89 -9.92
N CYS A 83 -12.04 -12.36 -9.60
CA CYS A 83 -13.30 -13.09 -9.80
C CYS A 83 -13.66 -13.27 -11.29
N VAL A 84 -13.29 -12.32 -12.14
CA VAL A 84 -13.69 -12.31 -13.56
C VAL A 84 -12.66 -13.01 -14.44
N THR A 85 -11.36 -12.84 -14.15
CA THR A 85 -10.27 -13.38 -14.95
C THR A 85 -9.28 -14.07 -14.05
N HIS A 86 -8.83 -15.24 -14.47
CA HIS A 86 -8.00 -16.14 -13.67
C HIS A 86 -6.70 -16.42 -14.41
N ILE A 87 -5.57 -15.90 -13.90
CA ILE A 87 -4.26 -16.06 -14.53
C ILE A 87 -3.41 -17.06 -13.73
N PRO A 88 -2.69 -17.99 -14.39
CA PRO A 88 -1.76 -18.91 -13.75
C PRO A 88 -0.63 -18.17 -13.05
N ALA A 89 -0.23 -18.69 -11.88
CA ALA A 89 0.92 -18.19 -11.15
C ALA A 89 2.18 -18.16 -12.04
N SER A 90 3.03 -17.15 -11.83
CA SER A 90 4.17 -16.83 -12.68
C SER A 90 5.44 -17.65 -12.40
N TYR A 91 5.43 -18.57 -11.44
CA TYR A 91 6.62 -19.36 -11.10
C TYR A 91 7.04 -20.28 -12.26
N LYS A 92 8.35 -20.54 -12.39
CA LYS A 92 8.89 -21.45 -13.42
C LYS A 92 8.37 -22.88 -13.29
N ASN A 93 8.12 -23.33 -12.06
CA ASN A 93 7.53 -24.65 -11.80
C ASN A 93 6.46 -24.56 -10.71
N ASN A 94 5.24 -24.27 -11.14
CA ASN A 94 4.09 -24.13 -10.24
C ASN A 94 3.77 -25.44 -9.49
N THR A 95 4.01 -26.62 -10.05
CA THR A 95 3.67 -27.88 -9.37
C THR A 95 4.56 -28.18 -8.16
N LYS A 96 5.77 -27.59 -8.11
CA LYS A 96 6.71 -27.73 -6.98
C LYS A 96 6.55 -26.64 -5.92
N LYS A 97 6.16 -25.42 -6.30
CA LYS A 97 6.02 -24.28 -5.38
C LYS A 97 4.61 -24.19 -4.78
N CYS A 98 3.59 -24.69 -5.47
CA CYS A 98 2.21 -24.45 -5.12
C CYS A 98 1.54 -25.65 -4.46
N ILE A 99 0.69 -25.38 -3.47
CA ILE A 99 -0.24 -26.35 -2.92
C ILE A 99 -1.16 -26.87 -4.05
N ARG A 100 -1.48 -28.17 -4.01
CA ARG A 100 -2.34 -28.84 -5.00
C ARG A 100 -3.78 -28.32 -4.90
N PRO A 101 -4.48 -28.11 -6.04
CA PRO A 101 -5.90 -27.75 -6.03
C PRO A 101 -6.72 -28.79 -5.26
N SER A 102 -7.76 -28.31 -4.59
CA SER A 102 -8.72 -29.16 -3.88
C SER A 102 -10.02 -29.17 -4.68
N HIS A 103 -10.18 -30.14 -5.58
CA HIS A 103 -11.36 -30.20 -6.47
C HIS A 103 -12.69 -30.47 -5.74
N ASP A 104 -12.65 -31.01 -4.51
CA ASP A 104 -13.82 -31.25 -3.64
C ASP A 104 -13.88 -30.29 -2.43
N SER A 105 -13.53 -29.01 -2.62
CA SER A 105 -13.51 -28.06 -1.49
C SER A 105 -14.91 -27.64 -1.03
N ASP A 106 -15.29 -28.00 0.20
CA ASP A 106 -16.47 -27.46 0.86
C ASP A 106 -16.37 -25.94 1.06
N THR A 107 -17.52 -25.24 1.07
CA THR A 107 -17.61 -23.79 1.33
C THR A 107 -16.95 -23.37 2.65
N ILE A 108 -17.02 -24.24 3.67
CA ILE A 108 -16.37 -24.04 4.98
C ILE A 108 -14.84 -24.06 4.84
N SER A 109 -14.29 -24.95 4.01
CA SER A 109 -12.85 -25.03 3.77
C SER A 109 -12.31 -23.79 3.05
N LEU A 110 -13.08 -23.26 2.09
CA LEU A 110 -12.77 -21.99 1.41
C LEU A 110 -12.82 -20.81 2.38
N LEU A 111 -13.84 -20.74 3.24
CA LEU A 111 -13.94 -19.70 4.27
C LEU A 111 -12.75 -19.76 5.24
N HIS A 112 -12.39 -20.95 5.72
CA HIS A 112 -11.24 -21.13 6.61
C HIS A 112 -9.93 -20.68 5.96
N ARG A 113 -9.69 -21.03 4.69
CA ARG A 113 -8.51 -20.57 3.92
C ARG A 113 -8.50 -19.04 3.77
N SER A 114 -9.63 -18.43 3.44
CA SER A 114 -9.77 -16.98 3.33
C SER A 114 -9.51 -16.26 4.66
N LEU A 115 -10.04 -16.79 5.77
CA LEU A 115 -9.80 -16.25 7.10
C LEU A 115 -8.32 -16.35 7.50
N LYS A 116 -7.67 -17.47 7.20
CA LYS A 116 -6.23 -17.65 7.43
C LYS A 116 -5.40 -16.62 6.66
N LEU A 117 -5.68 -16.41 5.38
CA LEU A 117 -5.00 -15.40 4.55
C LEU A 117 -5.25 -13.97 5.05
N THR A 118 -6.47 -13.69 5.52
CA THR A 118 -6.84 -12.39 6.10
C THR A 118 -6.09 -12.14 7.40
N TYR A 119 -5.97 -13.14 8.26
CA TYR A 119 -5.19 -13.05 9.51
C TYR A 119 -3.70 -12.82 9.24
N GLN A 120 -3.17 -13.41 8.16
CA GLN A 120 -1.78 -13.22 7.72
C GLN A 120 -1.55 -11.89 6.98
N PHE A 121 -2.55 -11.01 6.92
CA PHE A 121 -2.49 -9.73 6.19
C PHE A 121 -2.06 -9.88 4.72
N GLY A 122 -2.34 -11.03 4.10
CA GLY A 122 -1.96 -11.32 2.71
C GLY A 122 -0.52 -11.77 2.50
N LEU A 123 0.28 -11.99 3.56
CA LEU A 123 1.63 -12.54 3.46
C LEU A 123 1.61 -14.00 2.98
N GLN A 124 2.51 -14.33 2.06
CA GLN A 124 2.63 -15.67 1.50
C GLN A 124 3.49 -16.58 2.41
N ILE A 125 2.96 -16.89 3.60
CA ILE A 125 3.67 -17.76 4.54
C ILE A 125 3.57 -19.21 4.05
N ALA A 126 4.72 -19.82 3.78
CA ALA A 126 4.81 -21.23 3.39
C ALA A 126 4.18 -22.14 4.46
N ASN A 127 3.50 -23.19 4.00
CA ASN A 127 3.01 -24.22 4.91
C ASN A 127 4.18 -25.01 5.55
N PRO A 128 3.94 -25.87 6.56
CA PRO A 128 4.99 -26.69 7.16
C PRO A 128 5.77 -27.57 6.17
N GLN A 129 5.21 -27.84 5.00
CA GLN A 129 5.81 -28.58 3.89
C GLN A 129 6.56 -27.68 2.87
N GLY A 130 6.68 -26.38 3.14
CA GLY A 130 7.37 -25.42 2.28
C GLY A 130 6.60 -24.99 1.02
N LEU A 131 5.31 -25.34 0.91
CA LEU A 131 4.47 -25.02 -0.25
C LEU A 131 3.64 -23.74 -0.02
N LEU A 132 3.47 -22.96 -1.09
CA LEU A 132 2.74 -21.69 -1.10
C LEU A 132 1.31 -21.86 -1.62
N MET A 133 0.41 -21.02 -1.14
CA MET A 133 -0.94 -20.89 -1.70
C MET A 133 -0.87 -20.05 -2.99
N CYS A 134 -0.68 -20.70 -4.13
CA CYS A 134 -0.65 -20.01 -5.43
C CYS A 134 -2.06 -19.84 -6.00
N GLY A 135 -2.72 -18.73 -5.69
CA GLY A 135 -3.92 -18.30 -6.40
C GLY A 135 -3.60 -17.39 -7.59
N ASP A 136 -4.62 -16.79 -8.19
CA ASP A 136 -4.45 -15.76 -9.20
C ASP A 136 -3.70 -14.54 -8.65
N GLN A 137 -2.67 -14.13 -9.38
CA GLN A 137 -1.73 -13.07 -8.99
C GLN A 137 -2.03 -11.75 -9.69
N LEU A 138 -3.09 -11.69 -10.53
CA LEU A 138 -3.53 -10.48 -11.21
C LEU A 138 -3.73 -9.34 -10.21
N PHE A 139 -3.13 -8.19 -10.53
CA PHE A 139 -3.16 -6.96 -9.73
C PHE A 139 -2.50 -7.16 -8.34
N SER A 140 -1.20 -6.90 -8.22
CA SER A 140 -0.37 -7.18 -7.03
C SER A 140 -0.81 -6.45 -5.75
N GLY A 141 -1.13 -7.21 -4.70
CA GLY A 141 -1.53 -6.68 -3.38
C GLY A 141 -0.39 -6.02 -2.61
N HIS A 142 0.81 -6.62 -2.62
CA HIS A 142 2.01 -6.05 -2.00
C HIS A 142 2.32 -4.67 -2.59
N THR A 143 2.24 -4.57 -3.92
CA THR A 143 2.47 -3.31 -4.63
C THR A 143 1.41 -2.27 -4.28
N ILE A 144 0.12 -2.65 -4.19
CA ILE A 144 -0.94 -1.73 -3.74
C ILE A 144 -0.60 -1.14 -2.36
N LEU A 145 -0.24 -1.99 -1.39
CA LEU A 145 0.06 -1.55 -0.02
C LEU A 145 1.29 -0.64 0.03
N VAL A 146 2.42 -1.09 -0.53
CA VAL A 146 3.68 -0.34 -0.43
C VAL A 146 3.60 0.97 -1.22
N SER A 147 3.06 0.96 -2.44
CA SER A 147 2.93 2.20 -3.24
C SER A 147 1.99 3.21 -2.59
N THR A 148 0.81 2.76 -2.14
CA THR A 148 -0.17 3.64 -1.48
C THR A 148 0.41 4.22 -0.19
N THR A 149 1.01 3.39 0.67
CA THR A 149 1.61 3.91 1.93
C THR A 149 2.75 4.88 1.67
N THR A 150 3.61 4.61 0.69
CA THR A 150 4.68 5.53 0.27
C THR A 150 4.12 6.86 -0.27
N PHE A 151 3.07 6.84 -1.10
CA PHE A 151 2.44 8.09 -1.59
C PHE A 151 1.84 8.93 -0.45
N TYR A 152 1.12 8.27 0.46
CA TYR A 152 0.54 8.94 1.62
C TYR A 152 1.62 9.55 2.51
N LEU A 153 2.66 8.80 2.82
CA LEU A 153 3.72 9.32 3.66
C LEU A 153 4.45 10.48 2.98
N ASN A 154 4.81 10.34 1.71
CA ASN A 154 5.48 11.41 0.97
C ASN A 154 4.65 12.71 0.96
N HIS A 155 3.32 12.60 0.89
CA HIS A 155 2.41 13.75 0.90
C HIS A 155 2.23 14.38 2.28
N TYR A 156 2.16 13.58 3.35
CA TYR A 156 1.80 14.03 4.70
C TYR A 156 2.98 14.24 5.65
N THR A 157 4.19 13.84 5.29
CA THR A 157 5.39 14.10 6.11
C THR A 157 5.84 15.56 5.96
N PRO A 158 6.33 16.25 7.00
CA PRO A 158 6.95 17.58 6.88
C PRO A 158 8.25 17.56 6.05
N HIS A 159 8.70 18.72 5.58
CA HIS A 159 9.93 18.81 4.76
C HIS A 159 11.20 18.50 5.54
N SER A 160 11.25 18.82 6.84
CA SER A 160 12.37 18.50 7.74
C SER A 160 12.65 16.99 7.89
N VAL A 161 11.72 16.12 7.49
CA VAL A 161 11.84 14.65 7.57
C VAL A 161 12.00 14.04 6.17
N TRP A 162 12.59 14.79 5.22
CA TRP A 162 12.82 14.34 3.85
C TRP A 162 13.67 13.05 3.69
N PRO A 163 14.67 12.72 4.55
CA PRO A 163 15.45 11.49 4.36
C PRO A 163 14.59 10.23 4.49
N LEU A 164 13.62 10.23 5.40
CA LEU A 164 12.66 9.13 5.58
C LEU A 164 11.86 8.87 4.29
N ARG A 165 11.47 9.94 3.60
CA ARG A 165 10.73 9.84 2.33
C ARG A 165 11.56 9.09 1.28
N TRP A 166 12.84 9.43 1.13
CA TRP A 166 13.72 8.75 0.19
C TRP A 166 13.96 7.29 0.56
N ILE A 167 14.19 6.99 1.83
CA ILE A 167 14.33 5.60 2.31
C ILE A 167 13.10 4.77 1.91
N LEU A 168 11.90 5.33 2.01
CA LEU A 168 10.67 4.60 1.71
C LEU A 168 10.36 4.56 0.22
N ILE A 169 10.75 5.57 -0.56
CA ILE A 169 10.70 5.53 -2.03
C ILE A 169 11.64 4.45 -2.55
N THR A 170 12.89 4.40 -2.09
CA THR A 170 13.86 3.39 -2.52
C THR A 170 13.42 2.00 -2.09
N THR A 171 12.93 1.84 -0.86
CA THR A 171 12.36 0.56 -0.38
C THR A 171 11.16 0.13 -1.20
N CYS A 172 10.27 1.04 -1.60
CA CYS A 172 9.14 0.74 -2.48
C CYS A 172 9.61 0.24 -3.86
N VAL A 173 10.57 0.91 -4.49
CA VAL A 173 11.11 0.51 -5.80
C VAL A 173 11.83 -0.83 -5.72
N LEU A 174 12.67 -1.02 -4.69
CA LEU A 174 13.37 -2.29 -4.46
C LEU A 174 12.39 -3.43 -4.17
N GLY A 175 11.36 -3.19 -3.36
CA GLY A 175 10.30 -4.17 -3.09
C GLY A 175 9.58 -4.61 -4.38
N MET A 176 9.18 -3.65 -5.23
CA MET A 176 8.57 -3.96 -6.53
C MET A 176 9.51 -4.76 -7.47
N ALA A 177 10.80 -4.42 -7.49
CA ALA A 177 11.80 -5.15 -8.26
C ALA A 177 11.98 -6.58 -7.73
N CYS A 178 12.08 -6.76 -6.41
CA CYS A 178 12.18 -8.06 -5.76
C CYS A 178 10.97 -8.95 -6.05
N LEU A 179 9.74 -8.41 -6.00
CA LEU A 179 8.51 -9.14 -6.35
C LEU A 179 8.48 -9.60 -7.81
N SER A 180 9.08 -8.83 -8.71
CA SER A 180 9.23 -9.19 -10.11
C SER A 180 10.30 -10.27 -10.31
N LEU A 181 11.44 -10.17 -9.60
CA LEU A 181 12.55 -11.14 -9.65
C LEU A 181 12.19 -12.50 -9.05
N SER A 182 11.34 -12.52 -8.02
CA SER A 182 10.84 -13.76 -7.42
C SER A 182 9.88 -14.53 -8.33
N ARG A 183 9.38 -13.87 -9.39
CA ARG A 183 8.30 -14.35 -10.25
C ARG A 183 7.04 -14.69 -9.45
N THR A 184 6.79 -13.99 -8.34
CA THR A 184 5.54 -14.13 -7.58
C THR A 184 4.38 -13.43 -8.30
N HIS A 185 4.66 -12.31 -8.95
CA HIS A 185 3.70 -11.56 -9.79
C HIS A 185 4.27 -11.37 -11.19
N TYR A 186 3.40 -11.29 -12.20
CA TYR A 186 3.83 -10.79 -13.50
C TYR A 186 4.23 -9.33 -13.39
N THR A 187 5.13 -8.88 -14.25
CA THR A 187 5.55 -7.48 -14.23
C THR A 187 4.41 -6.53 -14.53
N VAL A 188 3.47 -6.96 -15.39
CA VAL A 188 2.24 -6.22 -15.67
C VAL A 188 1.40 -6.03 -14.41
N ASP A 189 1.33 -7.01 -13.51
CA ASP A 189 0.55 -6.91 -12.27
C ASP A 189 1.15 -5.86 -11.33
N VAL A 190 2.48 -5.80 -11.25
CA VAL A 190 3.22 -4.82 -10.44
C VAL A 190 3.04 -3.41 -11.03
N MET A 191 3.16 -3.25 -12.35
CA MET A 191 3.02 -1.96 -13.02
C MET A 191 1.58 -1.41 -12.96
N ILE A 192 0.58 -2.24 -13.26
CA ILE A 192 -0.83 -1.85 -13.16
C ILE A 192 -1.17 -1.48 -11.71
N SER A 193 -0.68 -2.24 -10.72
CA SER A 193 -0.87 -1.88 -9.31
C SER A 193 -0.34 -0.51 -8.99
N TYR A 194 0.89 -0.22 -9.39
CA TYR A 194 1.53 1.07 -9.13
C TYR A 194 0.77 2.22 -9.80
N TRP A 195 0.39 2.08 -11.08
CA TRP A 195 -0.34 3.11 -11.81
C TRP A 195 -1.73 3.37 -11.24
N LEU A 196 -2.50 2.32 -10.92
CA LEU A 196 -3.83 2.48 -10.32
C LEU A 196 -3.74 3.11 -8.94
N SER A 197 -2.78 2.70 -8.10
CA SER A 197 -2.53 3.35 -6.81
C SER A 197 -2.21 4.84 -6.98
N SER A 198 -1.37 5.19 -7.95
CA SER A 198 -0.97 6.57 -8.23
C SER A 198 -2.14 7.41 -8.75
N ILE A 199 -2.90 6.89 -9.71
CA ILE A 199 -4.08 7.56 -10.28
C ILE A 199 -5.13 7.78 -9.20
N LEU A 200 -5.45 6.75 -8.40
CA LEU A 200 -6.46 6.89 -7.35
C LEU A 200 -6.01 7.88 -6.27
N PHE A 201 -4.74 7.81 -5.86
CA PHE A 201 -4.15 8.77 -4.94
C PHE A 201 -4.28 10.20 -5.48
N SER A 202 -3.90 10.44 -6.73
CA SER A 202 -3.97 11.77 -7.36
C SER A 202 -5.41 12.28 -7.50
N ILE A 203 -6.34 11.43 -7.94
CA ILE A 203 -7.77 11.81 -8.06
C ILE A 203 -8.33 12.17 -6.68
N TYR A 204 -8.04 11.36 -5.66
CA TYR A 204 -8.50 11.60 -4.30
C TYR A 204 -7.98 12.93 -3.74
N HIS A 205 -6.68 13.18 -3.89
CA HIS A 205 -6.07 14.40 -3.34
C HIS A 205 -6.42 15.64 -4.16
N ALA A 206 -6.58 15.53 -5.49
CA ALA A 206 -7.13 16.60 -6.31
C ALA A 206 -8.54 16.99 -5.85
N PHE A 207 -9.40 16.00 -5.54
CA PHE A 207 -10.72 16.24 -4.97
C PHE A 207 -10.63 16.91 -3.59
N ALA A 208 -9.77 16.41 -2.70
CA ALA A 208 -9.57 16.95 -1.36
C ALA A 208 -8.93 18.36 -1.35
N SER A 209 -8.23 18.76 -2.41
CA SER A 209 -7.67 20.10 -2.54
C SER A 209 -8.68 21.15 -3.03
N MET A 210 -9.77 20.75 -3.69
CA MET A 210 -10.78 21.70 -4.17
C MET A 210 -11.53 22.36 -3.00
N PRO A 211 -11.92 23.65 -3.11
CA PRO A 211 -12.80 24.29 -2.12
C PRO A 211 -14.17 23.63 -2.04
N HIS A 212 -14.77 23.59 -0.85
CA HIS A 212 -16.11 23.00 -0.62
C HIS A 212 -17.18 23.57 -1.56
N SER A 213 -17.17 24.89 -1.81
CA SER A 213 -18.13 25.54 -2.72
C SER A 213 -18.11 24.96 -4.15
N VAL A 214 -16.93 24.57 -4.64
CA VAL A 214 -16.74 23.95 -5.96
C VAL A 214 -17.19 22.49 -5.95
N ARG A 215 -16.90 21.74 -4.87
CA ARG A 215 -17.33 20.34 -4.70
C ARG A 215 -18.85 20.19 -4.72
N LEU A 216 -19.58 21.15 -4.14
CA LEU A 216 -21.04 21.15 -4.16
C LEU A 216 -21.61 21.39 -5.58
N ARG A 217 -20.94 22.21 -6.39
CA ARG A 217 -21.37 22.56 -7.75
C ARG A 217 -21.13 21.44 -8.76
N ALA A 218 -20.16 20.56 -8.50
CA ALA A 218 -19.80 19.40 -9.33
C ALA A 218 -20.84 18.25 -9.28
N ARG A 219 -22.12 18.57 -9.54
CA ARG A 219 -23.28 17.65 -9.40
C ARG A 219 -23.19 16.44 -10.34
N ALA A 220 -22.57 16.58 -11.51
CA ALA A 220 -22.41 15.50 -12.48
C ALA A 220 -21.55 14.36 -11.93
N TYR A 221 -20.40 14.70 -11.30
CA TYR A 221 -19.49 13.70 -10.72
C TYR A 221 -20.07 13.02 -9.48
N ARG A 222 -20.97 13.69 -8.73
CA ARG A 222 -21.64 13.12 -7.55
C ARG A 222 -22.49 11.88 -7.86
N ARG A 223 -22.86 11.63 -9.12
CA ARG A 223 -23.61 10.42 -9.51
C ARG A 223 -22.74 9.18 -9.57
N LEU A 224 -21.42 9.33 -9.68
CA LEU A 224 -20.48 8.22 -9.63
C LEU A 224 -20.27 7.79 -8.18
N ILE A 225 -20.41 6.50 -7.89
CA ILE A 225 -20.32 5.93 -6.53
C ILE A 225 -19.03 6.39 -5.83
N ILE A 226 -17.88 6.32 -6.51
CA ILE A 226 -16.56 6.69 -5.97
C ILE A 226 -16.52 8.16 -5.54
N PHE A 227 -17.06 9.07 -6.35
CA PHE A 227 -17.06 10.51 -6.03
C PHE A 227 -18.09 10.84 -4.93
N TRP A 228 -19.22 10.14 -4.91
CA TRP A 228 -20.19 10.27 -3.83
C TRP A 228 -19.59 9.83 -2.48
N THR A 229 -18.93 8.68 -2.43
CA THR A 229 -18.28 8.20 -1.20
C THR A 229 -17.11 9.09 -0.80
N MET A 230 -16.30 9.61 -1.74
CA MET A 230 -15.27 10.63 -1.43
C MET A 230 -15.88 11.88 -0.79
N PHE A 231 -17.01 12.38 -1.32
CA PHE A 231 -17.70 13.54 -0.78
C PHE A 231 -18.17 13.30 0.66
N VAL A 232 -18.77 12.15 0.95
CA VAL A 232 -19.22 11.77 2.31
C VAL A 232 -18.03 11.73 3.27
N MET A 233 -16.88 11.18 2.84
CA MET A 233 -15.69 11.03 3.68
C MET A 233 -14.97 12.35 3.99
N GLU A 234 -15.18 13.37 3.15
CA GLU A 234 -14.48 14.66 3.23
C GLU A 234 -15.38 15.82 3.68
N VAL A 235 -16.64 15.56 4.05
CA VAL A 235 -17.61 16.62 4.43
C VAL A 235 -17.17 17.42 5.67
N ASN A 236 -16.58 16.75 6.65
CA ASN A 236 -16.13 17.35 7.91
C ASN A 236 -14.64 17.70 7.92
N VAL A 237 -13.98 17.70 6.76
CA VAL A 237 -12.55 17.98 6.65
C VAL A 237 -12.34 19.37 6.08
N PRO A 238 -11.37 20.16 6.58
CA PRO A 238 -11.04 21.45 6.00
C PRO A 238 -10.74 21.34 4.50
N SER A 239 -11.14 22.36 3.73
CA SER A 239 -10.76 22.47 2.32
C SER A 239 -9.26 22.71 2.18
N GLY A 240 -8.66 22.12 1.14
CA GLY A 240 -7.25 22.33 0.82
C GLY A 240 -6.33 21.26 1.39
N ARG A 241 -5.02 21.54 1.34
CA ARG A 241 -3.99 20.65 1.87
C ARG A 241 -3.97 20.74 3.39
N LEU A 242 -3.96 19.60 4.07
CA LEU A 242 -3.77 19.55 5.52
C LEU A 242 -2.34 19.99 5.85
N PRO A 243 -2.12 20.75 6.93
CA PRO A 243 -0.77 21.08 7.36
C PRO A 243 -0.04 19.81 7.83
N ASN A 244 1.20 19.66 7.39
CA ASN A 244 2.06 18.52 7.73
C ASN A 244 2.75 18.78 9.07
N GLU A 245 1.95 18.87 10.13
CA GLU A 245 2.43 19.12 11.50
C GLU A 245 2.58 17.82 12.28
N LEU A 246 3.65 17.74 13.07
CA LEU A 246 3.90 16.60 13.95
C LEU A 246 3.36 16.90 15.35
N GLU A 247 2.76 15.88 15.97
CA GLU A 247 2.20 15.95 17.31
C GLU A 247 2.46 14.63 18.03
N TRP A 248 2.87 14.72 19.30
CA TRP A 248 2.97 13.57 20.18
C TRP A 248 1.62 13.30 20.89
N PRO A 249 0.99 12.12 20.73
CA PRO A 249 -0.36 11.81 21.22
C PRO A 249 -0.50 11.77 22.74
N PHE A 250 0.56 11.40 23.43
CA PHE A 250 0.50 11.08 24.86
C PHE A 250 0.94 12.26 25.70
N SER A 251 0.36 12.42 26.89
CA SER A 251 0.79 13.47 27.82
C SER A 251 2.21 13.23 28.36
N ARG A 252 2.68 11.98 28.34
CA ARG A 252 4.02 11.55 28.79
C ARG A 252 4.66 10.60 27.77
N PRO A 253 5.99 10.52 27.71
CA PRO A 253 6.96 11.33 28.46
C PRO A 253 7.09 12.74 27.89
N HIS A 254 7.21 13.74 28.78
CA HIS A 254 7.30 15.16 28.41
C HIS A 254 8.49 15.44 27.47
N SER A 255 9.62 14.78 27.68
CA SER A 255 10.81 14.93 26.83
C SER A 255 10.57 14.59 25.35
N ILE A 256 9.74 13.57 25.05
CA ILE A 256 9.40 13.23 23.66
C ILE A 256 8.42 14.25 23.09
N LYS A 257 7.45 14.69 23.90
CA LYS A 257 6.51 15.72 23.50
C LYS A 257 7.23 17.02 23.12
N ASP A 258 8.13 17.49 23.99
CA ASP A 258 8.90 18.70 23.76
C ASP A 258 9.83 18.54 22.56
N PHE A 259 10.45 17.36 22.38
CA PHE A 259 11.26 17.06 21.20
C PHE A 259 10.45 17.18 19.90
N VAL A 260 9.28 16.52 19.82
CA VAL A 260 8.44 16.52 18.61
C VAL A 260 7.90 17.92 18.33
N GLN A 261 7.49 18.66 19.36
CA GLN A 261 6.98 20.02 19.21
C GLN A 261 8.06 20.98 18.73
N ASN A 262 9.24 20.97 19.37
CA ASN A 262 10.38 21.80 18.94
C ASN A 262 10.85 21.46 17.52
N TRP A 263 10.76 20.19 17.10
CA TRP A 263 11.04 19.76 15.73
C TRP A 263 9.98 20.26 14.74
N SER A 264 8.69 20.15 15.09
CA SER A 264 7.58 20.56 14.24
C SER A 264 7.55 22.07 14.04
N ASP A 265 7.84 22.85 15.09
CA ASP A 265 7.80 24.31 15.07
C ASP A 265 9.09 24.94 14.51
N LEU A 266 10.12 24.13 14.21
CA LEU A 266 11.45 24.57 13.78
C LEU A 266 12.06 25.61 14.75
N ASP A 267 11.91 25.37 16.06
CA ASP A 267 12.32 26.34 17.08
C ASP A 267 13.86 26.47 17.17
N LEU A 268 14.39 27.58 16.64
CA LEU A 268 15.81 27.91 16.59
C LEU A 268 16.46 28.10 17.97
N THR A 269 15.68 28.30 19.03
CA THR A 269 16.21 28.41 20.39
C THR A 269 16.72 27.07 20.91
N THR A 270 16.16 25.97 20.40
CA THR A 270 16.51 24.60 20.82
C THR A 270 17.54 23.97 19.89
N ARG A 271 18.31 22.98 20.39
CA ARG A 271 19.23 22.21 19.53
C ARG A 271 18.47 21.38 18.50
N VAL A 272 17.28 20.91 18.85
CA VAL A 272 16.44 20.03 18.03
C VAL A 272 15.85 20.81 16.86
N GLY A 273 15.28 21.99 17.10
CA GLY A 273 14.74 22.84 16.03
C GLY A 273 15.84 23.34 15.08
N ARG A 274 17.02 23.71 15.59
CA ARG A 274 18.18 24.02 14.73
C ARG A 274 18.62 22.87 13.84
N LEU A 275 18.59 21.63 14.34
CA LEU A 275 18.89 20.46 13.53
C LEU A 275 17.80 20.24 12.45
N ALA A 276 16.53 20.38 12.82
CA ALA A 276 15.41 20.25 11.89
C ALA A 276 15.48 21.29 10.76
N ASP A 277 15.79 22.55 11.11
CA ASP A 277 16.00 23.66 10.16
C ASP A 277 17.21 23.39 9.25
N PHE A 278 18.33 22.94 9.82
CA PHE A 278 19.51 22.55 9.04
C PHE A 278 19.18 21.45 8.02
N ILE A 279 18.43 20.43 8.42
CA ILE A 279 18.03 19.33 7.52
C ILE A 279 17.08 19.82 6.44
N ASP A 280 16.13 20.71 6.78
CA ASP A 280 15.20 21.30 5.81
C ASP A 280 15.94 22.21 4.81
N ALA A 281 16.92 23.00 5.26
CA ALA A 281 17.75 23.85 4.42
C ALA A 281 18.62 23.05 3.43
N HIS A 282 19.07 21.86 3.81
CA HIS A 282 19.87 20.95 2.96
C HIS A 282 19.02 19.93 2.19
N ARG A 283 17.71 20.18 2.06
CA ARG A 283 16.85 19.30 1.27
C ARG A 283 17.31 19.24 -0.18
N LEU A 284 17.21 18.06 -0.77
CA LEU A 284 17.33 17.91 -2.22
C LEU A 284 16.17 18.66 -2.87
N ASN A 285 16.47 19.69 -3.67
CA ASN A 285 15.48 20.46 -4.44
C ASN A 285 14.84 19.56 -5.49
N THR A 286 13.83 18.80 -5.05
CA THR A 286 13.05 17.90 -5.88
C THR A 286 11.59 18.28 -5.69
N HIS A 287 10.84 18.33 -6.80
CA HIS A 287 9.40 18.61 -6.77
C HIS A 287 8.56 17.39 -6.32
N LEU A 288 9.21 16.42 -5.64
CA LEU A 288 8.64 15.17 -5.16
C LEU A 288 7.98 15.33 -3.79
#